data_AF-A0AAV2I9E2-F1
#
_entry.id   AF-A0AAV2I9E2-F1
#
_cell.length_a   1.000
_cell.length_b   1.000
_cell.length_c   1.000
_cell.angle_alpha   90.00
_cell.angle_beta   90.00
_cell.angle_gamma   90.00
#
_symmetry.space_group_name_H-M   'P 1'
#
loop_
_entity.id
_entity.type
_entity.pdbx_description
1 polymer ?
#
loop_
_entity_poly.entity_id
_entity_poly.type
_entity_poly.pdbx_seq_one_letter_code
_entity_poly.pdbx_strand_id
1 'polypeptide(L)'
;MYKAVVCTLCCIFAGTMALVGKSCTSNSQCDPSECCQILNAFMVVSKRLVGASSWSPRKQPTKGTCQKYQLEGETCGTFDKMNGYCSCEPGTTCHTYEVPLDSKIQARRIAAPRPGYQWISKCEKPAT
;
A
#
# COMPACT_ATOMS: atom_id res chain seq x y z
N MET A 1 -21.57 -33.64 -24.02
CA MET A 1 -20.41 -33.54 -23.09
C MET A 1 -19.91 -32.10 -22.87
N TYR A 2 -20.29 -31.12 -23.70
CA TYR A 2 -19.90 -29.71 -23.49
C TYR A 2 -20.62 -29.02 -22.31
N LYS A 3 -21.86 -29.43 -21.99
CA LYS A 3 -22.65 -28.83 -20.89
C LYS A 3 -22.04 -29.03 -19.49
N ALA A 4 -21.36 -30.15 -19.27
CA ALA A 4 -20.68 -30.43 -18.00
C ALA A 4 -19.42 -29.56 -17.84
N VAL A 5 -18.69 -29.32 -18.93
CA VAL A 5 -17.47 -28.49 -18.96
C VAL A 5 -17.78 -27.01 -18.75
N VAL A 6 -18.89 -26.52 -19.31
CA VAL A 6 -19.35 -25.13 -19.08
C VAL A 6 -19.74 -24.90 -17.62
N CYS A 7 -20.35 -25.90 -16.97
CA CYS A 7 -20.77 -25.79 -15.57
C CYS A 7 -19.57 -25.77 -14.60
N THR A 8 -18.53 -26.59 -14.86
CA THR A 8 -17.30 -26.56 -14.06
C THR A 8 -16.48 -25.29 -14.25
N LEU A 9 -16.44 -24.72 -15.45
CA LEU A 9 -15.76 -23.43 -15.69
C LEU A 9 -16.43 -22.25 -14.97
N CYS A 10 -17.77 -22.24 -14.87
CA CYS A 10 -18.49 -21.18 -14.14
C CYS A 10 -18.24 -21.20 -12.62
N CYS A 11 -18.06 -22.38 -12.02
CA CYS A 11 -17.77 -22.48 -10.58
C CYS A 11 -16.37 -21.98 -10.20
N ILE A 12 -15.40 -22.02 -11.13
CA ILE A 12 -14.04 -21.53 -10.88
C ILE A 12 -14.00 -19.99 -10.90
N PHE A 13 -14.86 -19.34 -11.68
CA PHE A 13 -14.92 -17.87 -11.78
C PHE A 13 -15.68 -17.17 -10.64
N ALA A 14 -16.49 -17.88 -9.85
CA ALA A 14 -17.25 -17.28 -8.75
C ALA A 14 -16.43 -17.01 -7.47
N GLY A 15 -15.16 -17.43 -7.43
CA GLY A 15 -14.33 -17.41 -6.23
C GLY A 15 -13.53 -16.13 -5.97
N THR A 16 -13.64 -15.09 -6.79
CA THR A 16 -12.81 -13.87 -6.67
C THR A 16 -13.66 -12.64 -6.37
N MET A 17 -14.43 -12.70 -5.29
CA MET A 17 -15.12 -11.54 -4.74
C MET A 17 -14.14 -10.75 -3.87
N ALA A 18 -13.38 -9.85 -4.49
CA ALA A 18 -12.49 -8.91 -3.80
C ALA A 18 -13.20 -8.31 -2.56
N LEU A 19 -12.67 -8.55 -1.35
CA LEU A 19 -13.27 -8.14 -0.08
C LEU A 19 -12.92 -6.69 0.30
N VAL A 20 -12.54 -5.85 -0.67
CA VAL A 20 -12.21 -4.44 -0.46
C VAL A 20 -13.27 -3.74 0.39
N GLY A 21 -12.81 -3.08 1.47
CA GLY A 21 -13.65 -2.36 2.42
C GLY A 21 -14.17 -3.21 3.60
N LYS A 22 -14.01 -4.54 3.58
CA LYS A 22 -14.36 -5.39 4.72
C LYS A 22 -13.45 -5.11 5.91
N SER A 23 -14.02 -5.06 7.11
CA SER A 23 -13.24 -4.92 8.34
C SER A 23 -12.34 -6.14 8.56
N CYS A 24 -11.08 -5.90 8.88
CA CYS A 24 -10.09 -6.95 9.11
C CYS A 24 -9.22 -6.62 10.33
N THR A 25 -8.64 -7.65 10.93
CA THR A 25 -7.58 -7.51 11.96
C THR A 25 -6.25 -8.10 11.52
N SER A 26 -6.25 -8.90 10.44
CA SER A 26 -5.08 -9.55 9.87
C SER A 26 -5.27 -9.74 8.36
N ASN A 27 -4.16 -9.85 7.62
CA ASN A 27 -4.19 -10.06 6.16
C ASN A 27 -4.88 -11.36 5.74
N SER A 28 -4.87 -12.38 6.60
CA SER A 28 -5.55 -13.67 6.35
C SER A 28 -7.07 -13.57 6.23
N GLN A 29 -7.68 -12.45 6.60
CA GLN A 29 -9.12 -12.20 6.50
C GLN A 29 -9.52 -11.53 5.19
N CYS A 30 -8.53 -11.11 4.39
CA CYS A 30 -8.67 -10.51 3.08
C CYS A 30 -8.29 -11.51 1.98
N ASP A 31 -8.59 -11.19 0.74
CA ASP A 31 -8.20 -12.03 -0.39
C ASP A 31 -6.67 -12.08 -0.60
N PRO A 32 -6.15 -13.08 -1.35
CA PRO A 32 -4.71 -13.19 -1.64
C PRO A 32 -4.09 -11.96 -2.32
N SER A 33 -4.90 -11.18 -3.07
CA SER A 33 -4.50 -9.93 -3.73
C SER A 33 -4.77 -8.68 -2.88
N GLU A 34 -5.10 -8.85 -1.60
CA GLU A 34 -5.48 -7.77 -0.69
C GLU A 34 -4.69 -7.80 0.61
N CYS A 35 -4.58 -6.63 1.24
CA CYS A 35 -3.95 -6.45 2.53
C CYS A 35 -4.92 -5.84 3.53
N CYS A 36 -4.70 -6.11 4.82
CA CYS A 36 -5.43 -5.46 5.87
C CYS A 36 -4.78 -4.11 6.21
N GLN A 37 -5.36 -3.01 5.73
CA GLN A 37 -4.89 -1.66 5.97
C GLN A 37 -5.30 -1.19 7.37
N ILE A 38 -4.36 -1.24 8.31
CA ILE A 38 -4.50 -0.77 9.69
C ILE A 38 -3.65 0.50 9.82
N LEU A 39 -4.29 1.66 9.64
CA LEU A 39 -3.60 2.95 9.64
C LEU A 39 -2.95 3.20 11.00
N ASN A 40 -1.62 3.29 11.05
CA ASN A 40 -0.93 3.60 12.28
C ASN A 40 -1.31 5.02 12.75
N ALA A 41 -1.67 5.16 14.03
CA ALA A 41 -1.87 6.47 14.62
C ALA A 41 -0.53 7.21 14.61
N PHE A 42 -0.38 8.21 13.74
CA PHE A 42 0.84 9.00 13.64
C PHE A 42 1.29 9.50 15.03
N MET A 43 2.58 9.37 15.31
CA MET A 43 3.19 10.12 16.41
C MET A 43 3.23 11.60 16.00
N VAL A 44 2.22 12.37 16.39
CA VAL A 44 2.24 13.82 16.27
C VAL A 44 3.19 14.37 17.34
N VAL A 45 4.48 14.48 17.00
CA VAL A 45 5.50 15.09 17.86
C VAL A 45 5.48 16.62 17.72
N SER A 46 4.43 17.26 18.25
CA SER A 46 4.42 18.71 18.41
C SER A 46 5.30 19.09 19.60
N LYS A 47 6.35 19.90 19.37
CA LYS A 47 7.20 20.47 20.44
C LYS A 47 6.42 21.31 21.47
N ARG A 48 5.18 21.72 21.17
CA ARG A 48 4.34 22.54 22.06
C ARG A 48 3.69 21.75 23.21
N LEU A 49 3.80 20.42 23.23
CA LEU A 49 3.12 19.54 24.19
C LEU A 49 4.05 18.91 25.24
N VAL A 50 5.27 19.43 25.43
CA VAL A 50 6.23 18.87 26.41
C VAL A 50 5.81 19.13 27.87
N GLY A 51 4.81 19.98 28.11
CA GLY A 51 4.32 20.33 29.46
C GLY A 51 2.89 19.88 29.80
N ALA A 52 2.15 19.27 28.87
CA ALA A 52 0.79 18.81 29.13
C ALA A 52 0.80 17.29 29.33
N SER A 53 0.58 16.93 30.58
CA SER A 53 0.34 15.59 31.13
C SER A 53 -0.27 14.55 30.19
N SER A 54 0.14 13.31 30.46
CA SER A 54 -0.39 12.04 29.93
C SER A 54 0.30 11.55 28.66
N TRP A 55 1.47 10.94 28.89
CA TRP A 55 2.03 9.87 28.06
C TRP A 55 1.08 8.65 28.14
N SER A 56 -0.13 8.81 27.62
CA SER A 56 -1.02 7.69 27.37
C SER A 56 -0.55 7.05 26.07
N PRO A 57 -0.08 5.79 26.06
CA PRO A 57 0.15 5.08 24.81
C PRO A 57 -1.17 5.08 24.06
N ARG A 58 -1.27 5.90 23.00
CA ARG A 58 -2.42 5.91 22.10
C ARG A 58 -2.60 4.45 21.67
N LYS A 59 -3.71 3.83 22.07
CA LYS A 59 -3.99 2.43 21.71
C LYS A 59 -3.79 2.31 20.20
N GLN A 60 -2.84 1.46 19.80
CA GLN A 60 -2.63 1.21 18.39
C GLN A 60 -3.97 0.71 17.81
N PRO A 61 -4.41 1.25 16.67
CA PRO A 61 -5.61 0.76 16.03
C PRO A 61 -5.41 -0.72 15.72
N THR A 62 -6.38 -1.54 16.14
CA THR A 62 -6.34 -3.01 15.98
C THR A 62 -7.25 -3.50 14.86
N LYS A 63 -8.05 -2.59 14.28
CA LYS A 63 -9.01 -2.86 13.21
C LYS A 63 -8.66 -2.02 11.99
N GLY A 64 -8.66 -2.66 10.83
CA GLY A 64 -8.41 -2.06 9.53
C GLY A 64 -9.50 -2.43 8.54
N THR A 65 -9.23 -2.15 7.27
CA THR A 65 -10.08 -2.57 6.15
C THR A 65 -9.24 -3.29 5.10
N CYS A 66 -9.81 -4.29 4.44
CA CYS A 66 -9.15 -4.92 3.31
C CYS A 66 -9.03 -3.90 2.16
N GLN A 67 -7.83 -3.74 1.63
CA GLN A 67 -7.53 -2.86 0.50
C GLN A 67 -6.63 -3.64 -0.48
N LYS A 68 -6.63 -3.23 -1.74
CA LYS A 68 -5.79 -3.88 -2.76
C LYS A 68 -4.31 -3.57 -2.53
N TYR A 69 -3.46 -4.55 -2.83
CA TYR A 69 -2.03 -4.28 -3.00
C TYR A 69 -1.79 -3.42 -4.25
N GLN A 70 -0.67 -2.69 -4.23
CA GLN A 70 -0.16 -2.01 -5.42
C GLN A 70 0.54 -3.02 -6.32
N LEU A 71 0.20 -3.01 -7.61
CA LEU A 71 0.73 -3.94 -8.60
C LEU A 71 2.11 -3.53 -9.09
N GLU A 72 2.85 -4.46 -9.70
CA GLU A 72 4.11 -4.16 -10.38
C GLU A 72 3.96 -2.98 -11.38
N GLY A 73 4.85 -2.00 -11.28
CA GLY A 73 4.87 -0.78 -12.08
C GLY A 73 4.02 0.38 -11.52
N GLU A 74 3.14 0.14 -10.54
CA GLU A 74 2.35 1.20 -9.90
C GLU A 74 3.22 2.10 -9.02
N THR A 75 2.77 3.35 -8.85
CA THR A 75 3.48 4.32 -8.01
C THR A 75 3.26 4.00 -6.54
N CYS A 76 4.33 3.93 -5.77
CA CYS A 76 4.32 3.55 -4.36
C CYS A 76 4.98 4.59 -3.45
N GLY A 77 4.54 4.67 -2.20
CA GLY A 77 5.23 5.40 -1.14
C GLY A 77 6.11 4.47 -0.30
N THR A 78 7.39 4.82 -0.13
CA THR A 78 8.35 4.03 0.68
C THR A 78 7.90 3.85 2.13
N PHE A 79 7.12 4.80 2.66
CA PHE A 79 6.61 4.77 4.04
C PHE A 79 5.18 4.24 4.17
N ASP A 80 4.54 3.84 3.07
CA ASP A 80 3.13 3.40 3.08
C ASP A 80 2.95 2.20 4.02
N LYS A 81 3.81 1.19 3.88
CA LYS A 81 3.81 -0.01 4.74
C LYS A 81 4.01 0.34 6.22
N MET A 82 4.88 1.30 6.53
CA MET A 82 5.14 1.74 7.91
C MET A 82 3.97 2.55 8.48
N ASN A 83 3.25 3.27 7.64
CA ASN A 83 2.04 4.01 8.01
C ASN A 83 0.79 3.10 8.06
N GLY A 84 0.95 1.81 7.75
CA GLY A 84 -0.13 0.82 7.81
C GLY A 84 -1.00 0.78 6.55
N TYR A 85 -0.59 1.45 5.46
CA TYR A 85 -1.22 1.35 4.15
C TYR A 85 -0.81 0.08 3.42
N CYS A 86 -1.69 -0.40 2.53
CA CYS A 86 -1.31 -1.43 1.58
C CYS A 86 -0.31 -0.88 0.56
N SER A 87 0.90 -1.42 0.60
CA SER A 87 1.99 -1.10 -0.31
C SER A 87 2.00 -2.11 -1.47
N CYS A 88 3.17 -2.38 -2.04
CA CYS A 88 3.36 -3.32 -3.12
C CYS A 88 2.96 -4.76 -2.76
N GLU A 89 2.55 -5.53 -3.77
CA GLU A 89 2.16 -6.93 -3.64
C GLU A 89 3.32 -7.82 -3.12
N PRO A 90 3.00 -8.95 -2.45
CA PRO A 90 4.01 -9.88 -1.98
C PRO A 90 4.94 -10.33 -3.12
N GLY A 91 6.26 -10.16 -2.93
CA GLY A 91 7.26 -10.47 -3.95
C GLY A 91 7.75 -9.26 -4.75
N THR A 92 7.16 -8.09 -4.53
CA THR A 92 7.66 -6.80 -5.05
C THR A 92 8.02 -5.86 -3.92
N THR A 93 8.89 -4.90 -4.22
CA THR A 93 9.37 -3.87 -3.29
C THR A 93 9.23 -2.49 -3.90
N CYS A 94 9.00 -1.47 -3.07
CA CYS A 94 8.90 -0.09 -3.54
C CYS A 94 10.31 0.45 -3.82
N HIS A 95 10.72 0.45 -5.08
CA HIS A 95 12.00 1.00 -5.54
C HIS A 95 11.87 2.48 -5.84
N THR A 96 12.82 3.28 -5.37
CA THR A 96 12.86 4.73 -5.60
C THR A 96 14.17 5.11 -6.26
N TYR A 97 14.08 5.79 -7.41
CA TYR A 97 15.24 6.20 -8.21
C TYR A 97 14.99 7.54 -8.91
N GLU A 98 16.06 8.19 -9.35
CA GLU A 98 15.99 9.41 -10.15
C GLU A 98 15.87 9.07 -11.64
N VAL A 99 14.95 9.72 -12.34
CA VAL A 99 14.86 9.69 -13.81
C VAL A 99 14.97 11.10 -14.37
N PRO A 100 15.44 11.28 -15.61
CA PRO A 100 15.42 12.57 -16.27
C PRO A 100 13.99 13.14 -16.34
N LEU A 101 13.86 14.44 -16.06
CA LEU A 101 12.62 15.18 -16.27
C LEU A 101 12.40 15.34 -17.78
N ASP A 102 11.36 14.69 -18.28
CA ASP A 102 10.75 15.17 -19.51
C ASP A 102 10.14 16.54 -19.20
N SER A 103 10.42 17.53 -20.04
CA SER A 103 10.40 18.99 -19.75
C SER A 103 9.06 19.63 -19.31
N LYS A 104 8.10 18.89 -18.75
CA LYS A 104 6.78 19.37 -18.34
C LYS A 104 6.44 18.97 -16.89
N ILE A 105 6.66 19.93 -16.00
CA ILE A 105 5.97 20.15 -14.70
C ILE A 105 6.46 19.30 -13.50
N GLN A 106 6.99 20.03 -12.51
CA GLN A 106 7.47 19.51 -11.22
C GLN A 106 6.32 19.39 -10.20
N ALA A 107 6.02 18.16 -9.76
CA ALA A 107 5.24 17.94 -8.54
C ALA A 107 6.13 18.15 -7.30
N ARG A 108 5.60 18.81 -6.27
CA ARG A 108 6.31 19.05 -5.00
C ARG A 108 6.63 17.71 -4.32
N ARG A 109 7.88 17.26 -4.39
CA ARG A 109 8.40 16.08 -3.65
C ARG A 109 9.34 16.53 -2.53
N ILE A 110 9.44 15.69 -1.49
CA ILE A 110 10.20 15.97 -0.26
C ILE A 110 11.72 15.99 -0.51
N ALA A 111 12.21 15.24 -1.50
CA ALA A 111 13.59 15.28 -1.95
C ALA A 111 13.77 16.37 -3.02
N ALA A 112 14.76 17.25 -2.84
CA ALA A 112 15.11 18.25 -3.84
C ALA A 112 15.66 17.53 -5.09
N PRO A 113 14.98 17.61 -6.26
CA PRO A 113 15.51 17.03 -7.47
C PRO A 113 16.79 17.75 -7.88
N ARG A 114 17.78 17.00 -8.39
CA ARG A 114 18.83 17.61 -9.22
C ARG A 114 18.15 18.30 -10.42
N PRO A 115 18.61 19.49 -10.86
CA PRO A 115 18.04 20.15 -12.02
C PRO A 115 17.97 19.19 -13.21
N GLY A 116 16.77 18.98 -13.76
CA GLY A 116 16.55 18.04 -14.87
C GLY A 116 16.28 16.58 -14.47
N TYR A 117 16.09 16.26 -13.20
CA TYR A 117 15.71 14.92 -12.73
C TYR A 117 14.48 14.95 -11.82
N GLN A 118 13.77 13.83 -11.72
CA GLN A 118 12.68 13.63 -10.77
C GLN A 118 12.81 12.27 -10.08
N TRP A 119 12.38 12.22 -8.83
CA TRP A 119 12.26 10.96 -8.11
C TRP A 119 10.99 10.24 -8.55
N ILE A 120 11.11 8.97 -8.93
CA ILE A 120 10.01 8.06 -9.16
C ILE A 120 10.12 6.92 -8.17
N SER A 121 8.97 6.48 -7.65
CA SER A 121 8.87 5.36 -6.73
C SER A 121 7.85 4.37 -7.28
N LYS A 122 8.27 3.13 -7.56
CA LYS A 122 7.44 2.10 -8.18
C LYS A 122 7.61 0.73 -7.53
N CYS A 123 6.56 -0.07 -7.58
CA CYS A 123 6.62 -1.47 -7.19
C CYS A 123 7.36 -2.28 -8.26
N GLU A 124 8.50 -2.87 -7.91
CA GLU A 124 9.32 -3.67 -8.82
C GLU A 124 9.78 -4.94 -8.10
N LYS A 125 10.04 -6.02 -8.86
CA LYS A 125 10.61 -7.25 -8.29
C LYS A 125 12.06 -7.00 -7.86
N PRO A 126 12.51 -7.55 -6.72
CA PRO A 126 13.91 -7.48 -6.36
C PRO A 126 14.76 -8.17 -7.44
N ALA A 127 15.81 -7.49 -7.90
CA ALA A 127 16.75 -8.10 -8.84
C ALA A 127 17.45 -9.29 -8.16
N THR A 128 17.20 -10.49 -8.66
CA THR A 128 17.90 -11.73 -8.28
C THR A 128 19.35 -11.74 -8.69
#